data_AF-A0AAW8CJP9-F1
#
_entry.id   AF-A0AAW8CJP9-F1
#
_cell.length_a   1.000
_cell.length_b   1.000
_cell.length_c   1.000
_cell.angle_alpha   90.00
_cell.angle_beta   90.00
_cell.angle_gamma   90.00
#
_symmetry.space_group_name_H-M   'P 1'
#
loop_
_entity.id
_entity.type
_entity.pdbx_description
1 polymer ?
#
loop_
_entity_poly.entity_id
_entity_poly.type
_entity_poly.pdbx_seq_one_letter_code
_entity_poly.pdbx_strand_id
1 'polypeptide(L)'
;MKSTETNRIEYKEKLTQDLNIEKEVIAFLNYREGGVIYIGIDKNGNTVGVADIDGDMLKIKERIKNNIRPSAMGLFDVVAEEREQKSIIKIIVASGSEKPYYHKKYGMSEKGCFIRVGTASESMQKNK
;
A
#
# COMPACT_ATOMS: atom_id res chain seq x y z
N MET A 1 -20.10 11.58 -4.04
CA MET A 1 -18.98 12.45 -3.59
C MET A 1 -17.70 11.87 -4.16
N LYS A 2 -16.84 12.68 -4.79
CA LYS A 2 -15.48 12.23 -5.16
C LYS A 2 -14.71 11.99 -3.86
N SER A 3 -14.27 10.76 -3.64
CA SER A 3 -13.48 10.42 -2.46
C SER A 3 -12.06 10.94 -2.64
N THR A 4 -11.49 11.55 -1.60
CA THR A 4 -10.11 12.05 -1.59
C THR A 4 -9.22 11.09 -0.83
N GLU A 5 -7.90 11.17 -1.05
CA GLU A 5 -6.93 10.48 -0.21
C GLU A 5 -6.99 11.00 1.23
N THR A 6 -6.61 10.14 2.16
CA THR A 6 -6.58 10.48 3.59
C THR A 6 -5.33 9.87 4.22
N ASN A 7 -5.16 10.09 5.51
CA ASN A 7 -4.15 9.37 6.30
C ASN A 7 -4.35 7.86 6.32
N ARG A 8 -5.51 7.34 5.90
CA ARG A 8 -5.83 5.91 5.86
C ARG A 8 -6.21 5.39 4.47
N ILE A 9 -6.24 6.26 3.46
CA ILE A 9 -6.66 5.90 2.09
C ILE A 9 -5.62 6.43 1.11
N GLU A 10 -5.12 5.53 0.27
CA GLU A 10 -4.19 5.81 -0.83
C GLU A 10 -4.81 5.34 -2.16
N TYR A 11 -4.69 6.14 -3.21
CA TYR A 11 -5.14 5.79 -4.56
C TYR A 11 -3.97 5.63 -5.51
N LYS A 12 -3.94 4.52 -6.24
CA LYS A 12 -3.04 4.33 -7.38
C LYS A 12 -3.85 3.97 -8.62
N GLU A 13 -3.48 4.57 -9.74
CA GLU A 13 -4.19 4.36 -10.99
C GLU A 13 -4.01 2.93 -11.51
N LYS A 14 -2.79 2.41 -11.47
CA LYS A 14 -2.41 1.11 -12.04
C LYS A 14 -1.23 0.49 -11.31
N LEU A 15 -1.16 -0.83 -11.29
CA LEU A 15 0.03 -1.55 -10.86
C LEU A 15 1.07 -1.50 -11.98
N THR A 16 2.11 -0.68 -11.83
CA THR A 16 3.29 -0.70 -12.72
C THR A 16 4.48 -1.36 -12.03
N GLN A 17 5.49 -1.71 -12.83
CA GLN A 17 6.75 -2.22 -12.30
C GLN A 17 7.46 -1.22 -11.37
N ASP A 18 7.37 0.08 -11.70
CA ASP A 18 8.00 1.15 -10.92
C ASP A 18 7.14 1.62 -9.73
N LEU A 19 5.86 1.24 -9.68
CA LEU A 19 5.00 1.59 -8.56
C LEU A 19 5.50 0.87 -7.31
N ASN A 20 6.00 1.63 -6.34
CA ASN A 20 6.47 1.10 -5.06
C ASN A 20 5.29 0.89 -4.10
N ILE A 21 4.55 -0.21 -4.32
CA ILE A 21 3.42 -0.57 -3.46
C ILE A 21 3.88 -0.93 -2.04
N GLU A 22 5.07 -1.52 -1.92
CA GLU A 22 5.67 -1.89 -0.64
C GLU A 22 5.87 -0.67 0.25
N LYS A 23 6.25 0.49 -0.32
CA LYS A 23 6.36 1.76 0.42
C LYS A 23 5.06 2.09 1.17
N GLU A 24 3.94 2.04 0.46
CA GLU A 24 2.63 2.40 1.05
C GLU A 24 2.19 1.37 2.09
N VAL A 25 2.40 0.09 1.80
CA VAL A 25 2.09 -0.99 2.76
C VAL A 25 2.96 -0.87 4.01
N ILE A 26 4.26 -0.60 3.88
CA ILE A 26 5.17 -0.36 5.00
C ILE A 26 4.71 0.85 5.82
N ALA A 27 4.34 1.95 5.15
CA ALA A 27 3.87 3.15 5.84
C ALA A 27 2.61 2.86 6.67
N PHE A 28 1.66 2.08 6.13
CA PHE A 28 0.46 1.68 6.87
C PHE A 28 0.73 0.66 7.98
N LEU A 29 1.60 -0.33 7.77
CA LEU A 29 2.05 -1.24 8.82
C LEU A 29 2.68 -0.48 9.99
N ASN A 30 3.43 0.59 9.69
CA ASN A 30 4.03 1.47 10.70
C ASN A 30 3.08 2.53 11.25
N TYR A 31 1.90 2.70 10.66
CA TYR A 31 0.91 3.65 11.12
C TYR A 31 -0.01 3.05 12.20
N ARG A 32 -0.52 3.87 13.12
CA ARG A 32 -1.31 3.41 14.27
C ARG A 32 -2.59 2.69 13.88
N GLU A 33 -3.21 3.07 12.77
CA GLU A 33 -4.55 2.60 12.38
C GLU A 33 -4.56 1.73 11.11
N GLY A 34 -3.38 1.41 10.57
CA GLY A 34 -3.28 0.80 9.25
C GLY A 34 -3.88 1.69 8.15
N GLY A 35 -4.33 1.09 7.07
CA GLY A 35 -4.97 1.82 5.98
C GLY A 35 -5.45 0.93 4.84
N VAL A 36 -5.89 1.58 3.78
CA VAL A 36 -6.41 0.95 2.57
C VAL A 36 -5.74 1.59 1.36
N ILE A 37 -5.28 0.76 0.43
CA ILE A 37 -4.78 1.19 -0.87
C ILE A 37 -5.76 0.68 -1.92
N TYR A 38 -6.23 1.55 -2.82
CA TYR A 38 -7.00 1.15 -3.98
C TYR A 38 -6.15 1.26 -5.25
N ILE A 39 -6.19 0.22 -6.08
CA ILE A 39 -5.62 0.22 -7.43
C ILE A 39 -6.76 0.28 -8.44
N GLY A 40 -6.63 1.12 -9.47
CA GLY A 40 -7.69 1.38 -10.44
C GLY A 40 -8.42 2.70 -10.21
N ILE A 41 -7.85 3.60 -9.38
CA ILE A 41 -8.39 4.94 -9.11
C ILE A 41 -7.29 5.97 -9.37
N ASP A 42 -7.58 6.98 -10.20
CA ASP A 42 -6.62 8.04 -10.49
C ASP A 42 -6.47 9.04 -9.33
N LYS A 43 -5.48 9.93 -9.43
CA LYS A 43 -5.21 10.98 -8.43
C LYS A 43 -6.37 11.97 -8.20
N ASN A 44 -7.35 12.01 -9.09
CA ASN A 44 -8.53 12.86 -8.99
C ASN A 44 -9.74 12.09 -8.40
N GLY A 45 -9.54 10.84 -8.02
CA GLY A 45 -10.57 9.95 -7.49
C GLY A 45 -11.48 9.33 -8.55
N ASN A 46 -11.12 9.38 -9.84
CA ASN A 46 -11.91 8.78 -10.91
C ASN A 46 -11.58 7.28 -11.04
N THR A 47 -12.59 6.44 -11.23
CA THR A 47 -12.40 5.00 -11.41
C THR A 47 -11.93 4.71 -12.84
N VAL A 48 -10.70 4.21 -12.99
CA VAL A 48 -10.12 3.81 -14.27
C VAL A 48 -10.20 2.30 -14.51
N GLY A 49 -10.25 1.51 -13.42
CA GLY A 49 -10.32 0.05 -13.46
C GLY A 49 -8.97 -0.64 -13.63
N VAL A 50 -8.96 -1.96 -13.44
CA VAL A 50 -7.79 -2.84 -13.61
C VAL A 50 -8.15 -3.94 -14.59
N ALA A 51 -7.29 -4.17 -15.59
CA ALA A 51 -7.55 -5.13 -16.67
C ALA A 51 -7.30 -6.59 -16.25
N ASP A 52 -6.19 -6.86 -15.56
CA ASP A 52 -5.79 -8.19 -15.09
C ASP A 52 -5.87 -8.26 -13.56
N ILE A 53 -7.09 -8.37 -13.03
CA ILE A 53 -7.37 -8.37 -11.58
C ILE A 53 -6.59 -9.49 -10.89
N ASP A 54 -6.74 -10.73 -11.35
CA ASP A 54 -6.16 -11.89 -10.68
C ASP A 54 -4.63 -11.86 -10.71
N GLY A 55 -4.05 -11.51 -11.87
CA GLY A 55 -2.60 -11.40 -12.01
C GLY A 55 -2.01 -10.28 -11.17
N ASP A 56 -2.65 -9.11 -11.12
CA ASP A 56 -2.16 -7.99 -10.31
C ASP A 56 -2.34 -8.23 -8.82
N MET A 57 -3.45 -8.85 -8.39
CA MET A 57 -3.65 -9.27 -7.01
C MET A 57 -2.58 -10.27 -6.57
N LEU A 58 -2.23 -11.25 -7.42
CA LEU A 58 -1.17 -12.22 -7.14
C LEU A 58 0.20 -11.53 -7.01
N LYS A 59 0.53 -10.62 -7.94
CA LYS A 59 1.78 -9.82 -7.89
C LYS A 59 1.87 -9.01 -6.60
N ILE A 60 0.78 -8.36 -6.18
CA ILE A 60 0.73 -7.57 -4.95
C ILE A 60 1.00 -8.46 -3.73
N LYS A 61 0.31 -9.61 -3.61
CA LYS A 61 0.49 -10.56 -2.51
C LYS A 61 1.95 -11.03 -2.40
N GLU A 62 2.55 -11.42 -3.53
CA GLU A 62 3.94 -11.89 -3.56
C GLU A 62 4.95 -10.78 -3.24
N ARG A 63 4.74 -9.56 -3.75
CA ARG A 63 5.59 -8.40 -3.40
C ARG A 63 5.59 -8.13 -1.91
N ILE A 64 4.41 -8.03 -1.28
CA ILE A 64 4.29 -7.77 0.15
C ILE A 64 4.96 -8.90 0.98
N LYS A 65 4.68 -10.16 0.65
CA LYS A 65 5.23 -11.34 1.33
C LYS A 65 6.76 -11.42 1.27
N ASN A 66 7.32 -11.17 0.09
CA ASN A 66 8.73 -11.42 -0.17
C ASN A 66 9.62 -10.22 0.22
N ASN A 67 9.09 -9.01 0.12
CA ASN A 67 9.88 -7.79 0.22
C ASN A 67 9.75 -7.04 1.54
N ILE A 68 8.82 -7.37 2.45
CA ILE A 68 8.62 -6.63 3.70
C ILE A 68 9.12 -7.42 4.92
N ARG A 69 9.80 -6.75 5.86
CA ARG A 69 10.27 -7.30 7.14
C ARG A 69 9.93 -6.35 8.30
N PRO A 70 9.49 -6.83 9.47
CA PRO A 70 9.04 -8.19 9.79
C PRO A 70 7.94 -8.72 8.87
N SER A 71 7.61 -10.00 8.96
CA SER A 71 6.61 -10.62 8.07
C SER A 71 5.27 -9.89 8.17
N ALA A 72 4.67 -9.54 7.03
CA ALA A 72 3.36 -8.92 6.96
C ALA A 72 2.21 -9.95 6.84
N MET A 73 2.49 -11.26 6.90
CA MET A 73 1.46 -12.30 6.80
C MET A 73 0.41 -12.15 7.90
N GLY A 74 -0.87 -12.18 7.51
CA GLY A 74 -2.00 -11.97 8.40
C GLY A 74 -2.31 -10.50 8.71
N LEU A 75 -1.48 -9.56 8.26
CA LEU A 75 -1.68 -8.11 8.47
C LEU A 75 -2.20 -7.39 7.23
N PHE A 76 -2.50 -8.12 6.15
CA PHE A 76 -3.15 -7.54 4.98
C PHE A 76 -4.11 -8.51 4.32
N ASP A 77 -5.04 -7.95 3.57
CA ASP A 77 -5.88 -8.67 2.62
C ASP A 77 -5.87 -7.94 1.27
N VAL A 78 -6.04 -8.69 0.19
CA VAL A 78 -6.13 -8.16 -1.17
C VAL A 78 -7.39 -8.73 -1.79
N VAL A 79 -8.35 -7.87 -2.09
CA VAL A 79 -9.67 -8.22 -2.62
C VAL A 79 -9.98 -7.44 -3.89
N ALA A 80 -10.76 -8.04 -4.77
CA ALA A 80 -11.37 -7.35 -5.89
C ALA A 80 -12.68 -6.68 -5.43
N GLU A 81 -12.93 -5.46 -5.88
CA GLU A 81 -14.21 -4.77 -5.74
C GLU A 81 -14.66 -4.25 -7.10
N GLU A 82 -15.97 -4.07 -7.29
CA GLU A 82 -16.50 -3.37 -8.46
C GLU A 82 -16.91 -1.95 -8.06
N ARG A 83 -16.48 -0.96 -8.85
CA ARG A 83 -16.89 0.44 -8.70
C ARG A 83 -17.16 1.03 -10.07
N GLU A 84 -18.30 1.68 -10.24
CA GLU A 84 -18.68 2.31 -11.53
C GLU A 84 -18.55 1.32 -12.71
N GLN A 85 -18.97 0.06 -12.51
CA GLN A 85 -18.90 -1.04 -13.50
C GLN A 85 -17.47 -1.39 -13.95
N LYS A 86 -16.47 -1.03 -13.14
CA LYS A 86 -15.06 -1.34 -13.37
C LYS A 86 -14.51 -2.09 -12.17
N SER A 87 -13.75 -3.14 -12.45
CA SER A 87 -13.03 -3.88 -11.41
C SER A 87 -11.87 -3.06 -10.88
N ILE A 88 -11.73 -3.01 -9.56
CA ILE A 88 -10.62 -2.37 -8.84
C ILE A 88 -10.05 -3.35 -7.82
N ILE A 89 -8.84 -3.09 -7.35
CA ILE A 89 -8.21 -3.87 -6.28
C ILE A 89 -8.18 -3.04 -5.01
N LYS A 90 -8.56 -3.64 -3.89
CA LYS A 90 -8.44 -3.05 -2.56
C LYS A 90 -7.47 -3.86 -1.72
N ILE A 91 -6.46 -3.19 -1.20
CA ILE A 91 -5.47 -3.74 -0.28
C ILE A 91 -5.77 -3.17 1.09
N ILE A 92 -6.20 -4.02 2.02
CA ILE A 92 -6.47 -3.65 3.41
C ILE A 92 -5.22 -3.97 4.21
N VAL A 93 -4.68 -3.02 4.95
CA VAL A 93 -3.44 -3.18 5.73
C VAL A 93 -3.73 -2.84 7.18
N ALA A 94 -3.49 -3.78 8.10
CA ALA A 94 -3.59 -3.56 9.53
C ALA A 94 -2.38 -2.79 10.07
N SER A 95 -2.51 -2.22 11.27
CA SER A 95 -1.34 -1.74 12.00
C SER A 95 -0.49 -2.94 12.45
N GLY A 96 0.80 -2.91 12.17
CA GLY A 96 1.72 -3.96 12.59
C GLY A 96 2.10 -3.83 14.06
N SER A 97 2.30 -4.96 14.73
CA SER A 97 2.73 -5.02 16.14
C SER A 97 4.26 -4.90 16.30
N GLU A 98 5.01 -5.37 15.30
CA GLU A 98 6.49 -5.45 15.34
C GLU A 98 7.17 -4.26 14.65
N LYS A 99 6.65 -3.05 14.86
CA LYS A 99 7.21 -1.86 14.22
C LYS A 99 8.68 -1.65 14.65
N PRO A 100 9.58 -1.20 13.74
CA PRO A 100 9.26 -0.78 12.38
C PRO A 100 9.31 -1.91 11.35
N TYR A 101 8.34 -1.88 10.44
CA TYR A 101 8.38 -2.61 9.18
C TYR A 101 9.21 -1.82 8.16
N TYR A 102 9.88 -2.55 7.29
CA TYR A 102 10.77 -2.00 6.27
C TYR A 102 10.92 -2.94 5.08
N HIS A 103 11.41 -2.39 3.98
CA HIS A 103 11.71 -3.14 2.78
C HIS A 103 12.99 -3.97 2.99
N LYS A 104 12.89 -5.29 2.84
CA LYS A 104 13.94 -6.30 3.06
C LYS A 104 15.27 -5.93 2.41
N LYS A 105 15.24 -5.48 1.16
CA LYS A 105 16.45 -5.07 0.41
C LYS A 105 17.21 -3.89 1.03
N TYR A 106 16.49 -2.94 1.63
CA TYR A 106 17.06 -1.66 2.09
C TYR A 106 17.24 -1.58 3.61
N GLY A 107 16.66 -2.52 4.35
CA GLY A 107 16.72 -2.54 5.81
C GLY A 107 16.03 -1.34 6.46
N MET A 108 16.33 -1.12 7.73
CA MET A 108 15.87 0.04 8.51
C MET A 108 16.66 1.31 8.12
N SER A 109 16.50 1.75 6.88
CA SER A 109 17.10 2.95 6.32
C SER A 109 16.03 3.87 5.72
N GLU A 110 16.41 5.09 5.35
CA GLU A 110 15.49 6.03 4.68
C GLU A 110 14.91 5.48 3.37
N LYS A 111 15.59 4.52 2.72
CA LYS A 111 15.10 3.86 1.50
C LYS A 111 14.24 2.64 1.77
N GLY A 112 14.18 2.17 3.02
CA GLY A 112 13.49 0.95 3.39
C GLY A 112 12.38 1.12 4.41
N CYS A 113 12.46 2.11 5.30
CA CYS A 113 11.52 2.31 6.39
C CYS A 113 10.68 3.56 6.15
N PHE A 114 9.37 3.40 6.12
CA PHE A 114 8.42 4.48 5.80
C PHE A 114 7.35 4.59 6.89
N ILE A 115 6.86 5.80 7.12
CA ILE A 115 5.79 6.12 8.07
C ILE A 115 4.73 6.98 7.38
N ARG A 116 3.50 6.94 7.89
CA ARG A 116 2.43 7.82 7.42
C ARG A 116 2.46 9.15 8.18
N VAL A 117 2.52 10.27 7.46
CA VAL A 117 2.45 11.64 7.98
C VAL A 117 1.38 12.39 7.19
N GLY A 118 0.22 12.63 7.82
CA GLY A 118 -0.95 13.13 7.09
C GLY A 118 -1.33 12.16 5.97
N THR A 119 -1.48 12.65 4.74
CA THR A 119 -1.77 11.84 3.55
C THR A 119 -0.51 11.31 2.86
N ALA A 120 0.69 11.57 3.37
CA ALA A 120 1.94 11.21 2.73
C ALA A 120 2.63 10.03 3.43
N SER A 121 3.37 9.24 2.64
CA SER A 121 4.28 8.21 3.13
C SER A 121 5.71 8.75 3.07
N GLU A 122 6.29 8.99 4.24
CA GLU A 122 7.59 9.64 4.44
C GLU A 122 8.65 8.63 4.89
N SER A 123 9.90 8.87 4.49
CA SER A 123 11.05 8.08 4.97
C SER A 123 11.29 8.32 6.45
N MET A 124 11.49 7.26 7.23
CA MET A 124 11.90 7.37 8.62
C MET A 124 13.38 7.78 8.66
N GLN A 125 13.66 9.08 8.82
CA GLN A 125 15.02 9.57 9.03
C GLN A 125 15.53 9.08 10.39
N LYS A 126 16.80 8.66 10.45
CA LYS A 126 17.48 8.58 11.74
C LYS A 126 17.74 10.01 12.18
N ASN A 127 17.15 10.44 13.30
CA ASN A 127 17.63 11.65 13.97
C ASN A 127 19.14 11.49 14.15
N LYS A 128 19.91 12.38 13.53
CA LYS A 128 21.35 12.53 13.79
C LYS A 128 21.54 13.20 15.14
#